data_AF-A0A973PCK2-F1
#
_entry.id   AF-A0A973PCK2-F1
#
_cell.length_a   1.000
_cell.length_b   1.000
_cell.length_c   1.000
_cell.angle_alpha   90.00
_cell.angle_beta   90.00
_cell.angle_gamma   90.00
#
_symmetry.space_group_name_H-M   'P 1'
#
loop_
_entity.id
_entity.type
_entity.pdbx_description
1 polymer ?
#
loop_
_entity_poly.entity_id
_entity_poly.type
_entity_poly.pdbx_seq_one_letter_code
_entity_poly.pdbx_strand_id
1 'polypeptide(L)'
;MDDLVRTVTGFVRTLRAAGVGADHERTRSLLAALDHLDVTDRDEVYWAGRLTLCATPDDLPRYDRCFAAYFGGTRAATARTATTTVTRHLAAAEGGEGDGEESAAP
;
A
#
# COMPACT_ATOMS: atom_id res chain seq x y z
N MET A 1 -4.73 -2.69 -25.59
CA MET A 1 -3.56 -2.59 -24.68
C MET A 1 -3.09 -1.15 -24.52
N ASP A 2 -2.90 -0.38 -25.61
CA ASP A 2 -2.33 0.98 -25.56
C ASP A 2 -3.14 1.98 -24.72
N ASP A 3 -4.47 1.87 -24.72
CA ASP A 3 -5.36 2.72 -23.92
C ASP A 3 -5.23 2.45 -22.40
N LEU A 4 -5.10 1.18 -22.01
CA LEU A 4 -4.82 0.78 -20.63
C LEU A 4 -3.48 1.35 -20.16
N VAL A 5 -2.42 1.18 -20.96
CA VAL A 5 -1.09 1.69 -20.62
C VAL A 5 -1.12 3.22 -20.45
N ARG A 6 -1.81 3.94 -21.34
CA ARG A 6 -2.00 5.39 -21.23
C ARG A 6 -2.75 5.77 -19.95
N THR A 7 -3.81 5.04 -19.62
CA THR A 7 -4.63 5.28 -18.42
C THR A 7 -3.83 5.04 -17.14
N VAL A 8 -3.11 3.92 -17.06
CA VAL A 8 -2.28 3.53 -15.91
C VAL A 8 -1.10 4.50 -15.73
N THR A 9 -0.42 4.87 -16.81
CA THR A 9 0.70 5.83 -16.74
C THR A 9 0.22 7.24 -16.34
N GLY A 10 -0.96 7.66 -16.78
CA GLY A 10 -1.61 8.89 -16.34
C GLY A 10 -1.97 8.88 -14.84
N PHE A 11 -2.48 7.75 -14.35
CA PHE A 11 -2.76 7.54 -12.93
C PHE A 11 -1.48 7.59 -12.09
N VAL A 12 -0.43 6.87 -12.51
CA VAL A 12 0.88 6.86 -11.83
C VAL A 12 1.50 8.25 -11.78
N ARG A 13 1.37 9.05 -12.85
CA ARG A 13 1.81 10.45 -12.83
C ARG A 13 1.06 11.27 -11.78
N THR A 14 -0.24 11.03 -11.62
CA THR A 14 -1.08 11.69 -10.60
C THR A 14 -0.64 11.29 -9.19
N LEU A 15 -0.31 10.01 -8.97
CA LEU A 15 0.23 9.52 -7.71
C LEU A 15 1.58 10.14 -7.36
N ARG A 16 2.50 10.25 -8.33
CA ARG A 16 3.80 10.92 -8.14
C ARG A 16 3.63 12.39 -7.76
N ALA A 17 2.69 13.09 -8.40
CA ALA A 17 2.36 14.47 -8.04
C ALA A 17 1.78 14.60 -6.61
N ALA A 18 1.13 13.55 -6.11
CA ALA A 18 0.63 13.47 -4.73
C ALA A 18 1.67 12.98 -3.71
N GLY A 19 2.91 12.71 -4.15
CA GLY A 19 4.02 12.30 -3.30
C GLY A 19 4.11 10.79 -3.04
N VAL A 20 3.39 9.96 -3.79
CA VAL A 20 3.55 8.50 -3.73
C VAL A 20 4.75 8.09 -4.60
N GLY A 21 5.69 7.34 -4.02
CA GLY A 21 6.91 6.82 -4.66
C GLY A 21 6.66 5.70 -5.66
N ALA A 22 5.72 5.91 -6.60
CA ALA A 22 5.39 4.94 -7.64
C ALA A 22 6.52 4.89 -8.68
N ASP A 23 7.60 4.18 -8.41
CA ASP A 23 8.76 4.07 -9.33
C ASP A 23 8.41 3.35 -10.65
N HIS A 24 9.33 3.42 -11.62
CA HIS A 24 9.13 2.82 -12.94
C HIS A 24 9.00 1.29 -12.86
N GLU A 25 9.78 0.64 -12.00
CA GLU A 25 9.70 -0.82 -11.79
C GLU A 25 8.34 -1.23 -11.22
N ARG A 26 7.82 -0.49 -10.23
CA ARG A 26 6.49 -0.71 -9.66
C ARG A 26 5.38 -0.53 -10.69
N THR A 27 5.55 0.43 -11.60
CA THR A 27 4.63 0.65 -12.72
C THR A 27 4.63 -0.55 -13.67
N ARG A 28 5.80 -1.12 -13.96
CA ARG A 28 5.93 -2.33 -14.78
C ARG A 28 5.27 -3.53 -14.10
N SER A 29 5.47 -3.72 -12.79
CA SER A 29 4.83 -4.78 -12.01
C SER A 29 3.31 -4.65 -11.99
N LEU A 30 2.78 -3.42 -11.91
CA LEU A 30 1.34 -3.18 -12.04
C LEU A 30 0.83 -3.61 -13.41
N LEU A 31 1.47 -3.18 -14.49
CA LEU A 31 1.04 -3.54 -15.84
C LEU A 31 1.07 -5.06 -16.06
N ALA A 32 2.12 -5.73 -15.57
CA ALA A 32 2.21 -7.20 -15.63
C ALA A 32 1.11 -7.89 -14.80
N ALA A 33 0.73 -7.34 -13.64
CA ALA A 33 -0.40 -7.86 -12.87
C ALA A 33 -1.73 -7.67 -13.60
N LEU A 34 -1.94 -6.51 -14.23
CA LEU A 34 -3.17 -6.21 -14.98
C LEU A 34 -3.34 -7.09 -16.23
N ASP A 35 -2.26 -7.61 -16.81
CA ASP A 35 -2.34 -8.61 -17.90
C ASP A 35 -2.98 -9.94 -17.45
N HIS A 36 -3.05 -10.20 -16.14
CA HIS A 36 -3.64 -11.40 -15.56
C HIS A 36 -5.01 -11.17 -14.89
N LEU A 37 -5.48 -9.93 -14.81
CA LEU A 37 -6.69 -9.54 -14.10
C LEU A 37 -7.74 -8.98 -15.05
N ASP A 38 -8.99 -8.96 -14.61
CA ASP A 38 -10.04 -8.24 -15.34
C ASP A 38 -9.91 -6.73 -15.08
N VAL A 39 -9.35 -6.02 -16.04
CA VAL A 39 -9.15 -4.56 -15.98
C VAL A 39 -10.45 -3.75 -16.05
N THR A 40 -11.57 -4.40 -16.34
CA THR A 40 -12.90 -3.76 -16.29
C THR A 40 -13.50 -3.81 -14.88
N ASP A 41 -13.00 -4.70 -14.02
CA ASP A 41 -13.34 -4.72 -12.60
C ASP A 41 -12.49 -3.70 -11.85
N ARG A 42 -13.17 -2.72 -11.27
CA ARG A 42 -12.54 -1.65 -10.50
C ARG A 42 -11.81 -2.16 -9.26
N ASP A 43 -12.34 -3.20 -8.60
CA ASP A 43 -11.75 -3.72 -7.37
C ASP A 43 -10.45 -4.48 -7.67
N GLU A 44 -10.40 -5.23 -8.78
CA GLU A 44 -9.17 -5.90 -9.24
C GLU A 44 -8.05 -4.89 -9.53
N VAL A 45 -8.35 -3.81 -10.26
CA VAL A 45 -7.39 -2.74 -10.56
C VAL A 45 -6.94 -2.02 -9.29
N TYR A 46 -7.86 -1.78 -8.36
CA TYR A 46 -7.59 -1.12 -7.09
C TYR A 46 -6.62 -1.91 -6.22
N TRP A 47 -6.85 -3.22 -6.06
CA TRP A 47 -5.99 -4.09 -5.25
C TRP A 47 -4.64 -4.32 -5.91
N ALA A 48 -4.60 -4.53 -7.23
CA ALA A 48 -3.36 -4.65 -7.98
C ALA A 48 -2.47 -3.41 -7.83
N GLY A 49 -3.05 -2.21 -7.99
CA GLY A 49 -2.31 -0.96 -7.81
C GLY A 49 -1.83 -0.76 -6.37
N ARG A 50 -2.65 -1.10 -5.37
CA ARG A 50 -2.24 -0.96 -3.97
C ARG A 50 -1.09 -1.90 -3.60
N LEU A 51 -1.10 -3.14 -4.09
CA LEU A 51 -0.06 -4.14 -3.81
C LEU A 51 1.26 -3.84 -4.52
N THR A 52 1.21 -3.18 -5.68
CA THR A 52 2.41 -2.94 -6.51
C THR A 52 3.02 -1.56 -6.30
N LEU A 53 2.19 -0.52 -6.12
CA LEU A 53 2.61 0.88 -6.09
C LEU A 53 2.91 1.42 -4.69
N CYS A 54 2.27 0.89 -3.65
CA CYS A 54 2.49 1.34 -2.28
C CYS A 54 3.71 0.64 -1.66
N ALA A 55 4.69 1.41 -1.19
CA ALA A 55 5.91 0.89 -0.56
C ALA A 55 5.85 0.97 0.97
N THR A 56 5.12 1.96 1.48
CA THR A 56 5.03 2.29 2.90
C THR A 56 3.57 2.44 3.33
N PRO A 57 3.27 2.29 4.63
CA PRO A 57 1.93 2.53 5.15
C PRO A 57 1.40 3.94 4.86
N ASP A 58 2.30 4.92 4.77
CA ASP A 58 1.96 6.31 4.45
C ASP A 58 1.52 6.52 3.00
N ASP A 59 1.82 5.59 2.10
CA ASP A 59 1.36 5.64 0.71
C ASP A 59 -0.12 5.31 0.59
N LEU A 60 -0.67 4.49 1.51
CA LEU A 60 -2.05 3.98 1.42
C LEU A 60 -3.11 5.10 1.40
N PRO A 61 -3.10 6.08 2.34
CA PRO A 61 -4.11 7.13 2.33
C PRO A 61 -4.03 8.04 1.11
N ARG A 62 -2.82 8.20 0.53
CA ARG A 62 -2.60 8.98 -0.69
C ARG A 62 -3.11 8.23 -1.92
N TYR A 63 -2.79 6.95 -2.00
CA TYR A 63 -3.27 6.05 -3.05
C TYR A 63 -4.79 6.03 -3.12
N ASP A 64 -5.47 5.82 -1.98
CA ASP A 64 -6.93 5.71 -1.92
C ASP A 64 -7.62 6.99 -2.43
N ARG A 65 -7.11 8.15 -2.02
CA ARG A 65 -7.61 9.46 -2.46
C ARG A 65 -7.43 9.64 -3.97
N CYS A 66 -6.24 9.35 -4.47
CA CYS A 66 -5.95 9.49 -5.90
C CYS A 66 -6.76 8.50 -6.74
N PHE A 67 -6.90 7.25 -6.29
CA PHE A 67 -7.67 6.22 -6.99
C PHE A 67 -9.16 6.60 -7.06
N ALA A 68 -9.73 7.04 -5.94
CA ALA A 68 -11.10 7.52 -5.89
C ALA A 68 -11.33 8.73 -6.80
N ALA A 69 -10.40 9.68 -6.85
CA ALA A 69 -10.50 10.86 -7.71
C ALA A 69 -10.31 10.55 -9.20
N TYR A 70 -9.39 9.65 -9.54
CA TYR A 70 -9.02 9.35 -10.93
C TYR A 70 -10.02 8.41 -11.62
N PHE A 71 -10.47 7.36 -10.92
CA PHE A 71 -11.40 6.36 -11.48
C PHE A 71 -12.87 6.58 -11.06
N GLY A 72 -13.15 7.55 -10.20
CA GLY A 72 -14.49 7.77 -9.63
C GLY A 72 -15.49 8.51 -10.52
N GLY A 73 -15.08 9.09 -11.67
CA GLY A 73 -15.98 9.71 -12.67
C GLY A 73 -16.80 10.93 -12.23
N THR A 74 -16.97 11.18 -10.93
CA THR A 74 -17.72 12.31 -10.36
C THR A 74 -16.96 12.83 -9.14
N ARG A 75 -16.71 14.14 -9.11
CA ARG A 75 -16.08 14.92 -8.02
C ARG A 75 -16.10 14.20 -6.68
N ALA A 76 -14.93 13.69 -6.28
CA ALA A 76 -14.60 13.05 -5.00
C ALA A 76 -15.79 12.91 -4.03
N ALA A 77 -16.59 11.85 -4.19
CA ALA A 77 -17.41 11.40 -3.08
C ALA A 77 -16.44 11.02 -1.96
N THR A 78 -16.56 11.67 -0.81
CA THR A 78 -15.77 11.34 0.38
C THR A 78 -16.04 9.88 0.72
N ALA A 79 -15.12 8.99 0.33
CA ALA A 79 -15.18 7.61 0.74
C ALA A 79 -15.03 7.60 2.26
N ARG A 80 -16.03 7.09 2.98
CA ARG A 80 -15.89 6.82 4.41
C ARG A 80 -14.71 5.88 4.56
N THR A 81 -13.60 6.37 5.11
CA THR A 81 -12.50 5.52 5.54
C THR A 81 -13.07 4.48 6.49
N ALA A 82 -13.14 3.23 6.03
CA ALA A 82 -13.43 2.12 6.92
C ALA A 82 -12.23 1.99 7.86
N THR A 83 -12.46 2.13 9.16
CA THR A 83 -11.41 1.90 10.16
C THR A 83 -11.09 0.41 10.20
N THR A 84 -9.97 0.00 9.63
CA THR A 84 -9.44 -1.35 9.82
C THR A 84 -8.58 -1.37 11.07
N THR A 85 -9.05 -2.06 12.11
CA THR A 85 -8.29 -2.28 13.34
C THR A 85 -7.16 -3.27 13.06
N VAL A 86 -5.91 -2.83 13.21
CA VAL A 86 -4.72 -3.71 13.10
C VAL A 86 -4.24 -4.04 14.52
N THR A 87 -4.37 -5.30 14.92
CA THR A 87 -3.80 -5.80 16.18
C THR A 87 -2.30 -6.00 16.01
N ARG A 88 -1.49 -5.12 16.61
CA ARG A 88 -0.03 -5.28 16.66
C ARG A 88 0.32 -6.18 17.83
N HIS A 89 0.86 -7.36 17.56
CA HIS A 89 1.51 -8.18 18.57
C HIS A 89 2.91 -7.62 18.86
N LEU A 90 3.10 -7.03 20.04
CA LEU A 90 4.42 -6.70 20.56
C LEU A 90 4.94 -7.93 21.30
N ALA A 91 6.13 -8.41 20.95
CA ALA A 91 6.84 -9.38 21.77
C ALA A 91 7.14 -8.74 23.12
N ALA A 92 6.65 -9.35 24.21
CA ALA A 92 6.94 -8.90 25.56
C ALA A 92 8.45 -9.04 25.79
N ALA A 93 9.11 -7.95 26.15
CA ALA A 93 10.45 -8.02 26.71
C ALA A 93 10.31 -8.66 28.10
N GLU A 94 10.72 -9.92 28.23
CA GLU A 94 10.82 -10.56 29.55
C GLU A 94 11.97 -9.89 30.32
N GLY A 95 11.59 -9.00 31.24
CA GLY A 95 12.48 -8.55 32.29
C GLY A 95 12.59 -9.66 33.35
N GLY A 96 13.77 -10.27 33.42
CA GLY A 96 14.16 -11.17 34.49
C GLY A 96 15.41 -10.62 35.17
N GLU A 97 15.24 -9.69 36.09
CA GLU A 97 16.25 -9.33 37.09
C GLU A 97 16.22 -10.42 38.16
N GLY A 98 17.37 -11.06 38.39
CA GLY A 98 17.55 -12.12 39.39
C GLY A 98 19.00 -12.14 39.83
N ASP A 99 19.31 -11.28 40.80
CA ASP A 99 20.53 -11.30 41.60
C ASP A 99 20.74 -12.67 42.25
N GLY A 100 21.99 -13.12 42.28
CA GLY A 100 22.39 -14.41 42.82
C GLY A 100 23.92 -14.53 42.88
N GLU A 101 24.48 -13.89 43.90
CA GLU A 101 25.89 -13.81 44.28
C GLU A 101 26.65 -15.15 44.38
N GLU A 102 27.90 -15.04 43.95
CA GLU A 102 29.13 -15.55 44.58
C GLU A 102 29.48 -17.05 44.53
N SER A 103 30.43 -17.32 43.62
CA SER A 103 31.30 -18.48 43.60
C SER A 103 32.36 -18.38 44.69
N ALA A 104 32.35 -19.32 45.64
CA ALA A 104 33.53 -19.64 46.45
C ALA A 104 33.60 -21.16 46.69
N ALA A 105 34.42 -21.84 45.88
CA ALA A 105 35.13 -23.07 46.23
C ALA A 105 36.38 -22.68 47.06
N PRO A 106 37.13 -23.58 47.75
CA PRO A 106 37.18 -25.04 47.64
C PRO A 106 36.74 -25.85 48.88
#